data_AF-R7LUA8-F1
#
_entry.id   AF-R7LUA8-F1
#
_cell.length_a   1.000
_cell.length_b   1.000
_cell.length_c   1.000
_cell.angle_alpha   90.00
_cell.angle_beta   90.00
_cell.angle_gamma   90.00
#
_symmetry.space_group_name_H-M   'P 1'
#
loop_
_entity.id
_entity.type
_entity.pdbx_description
1 polymer ?
#
loop_
_entity_poly.entity_id
_entity_poly.type
_entity_poly.pdbx_seq_one_letter_code
_entity_poly.pdbx_strand_id
1 'polypeptide(L)'
;MELTTFKGDIPVLSDVVIAKNYLSENELKVLNNLVSGYFDFAEIQAIRHNPMNMEDYIKHLDMILSSTREKLLTGAGKISHDKALEKAKAEYKKYQVKTISPVEQEYLNTIKEISKEIKKEENNN
;
A
#
# COMPACT_ATOMS: atom_id res chain seq x y z
N MET A 1 7.18 0.04 -11.13
CA MET A 1 6.72 0.02 -9.72
C MET A 1 5.76 -1.15 -9.56
N GLU A 2 5.98 -2.04 -8.58
CA GLU A 2 5.06 -3.17 -8.26
C GLU A 2 3.69 -2.70 -7.69
N LEU A 3 3.45 -1.39 -7.65
CA LEU A 3 2.39 -0.73 -6.90
C LEU A 3 1.13 -0.38 -7.71
N THR A 4 1.05 -0.83 -8.96
CA THR A 4 -0.18 -0.82 -9.77
C THR A 4 -0.54 -2.21 -10.30
N THR A 5 0.21 -3.24 -9.91
CA THR A 5 0.01 -4.61 -10.38
C THR A 5 -0.96 -5.33 -9.45
N PHE A 6 -2.25 -5.15 -9.72
CA PHE A 6 -3.27 -6.04 -9.22
C PHE A 6 -3.37 -7.25 -10.16
N LYS A 7 -3.93 -8.38 -9.67
CA LYS A 7 -4.18 -9.54 -10.54
C LYS A 7 -5.21 -9.24 -11.65
N GLY A 8 -5.98 -8.16 -11.53
CA GLY A 8 -6.94 -7.67 -12.55
C GLY A 8 -7.02 -6.14 -12.53
N ASP A 9 -7.95 -5.56 -13.28
CA ASP A 9 -8.04 -4.09 -13.45
C ASP A 9 -8.49 -3.34 -12.19
N ILE A 10 -9.09 -4.05 -11.23
CA ILE A 10 -9.56 -3.50 -9.96
C ILE A 10 -9.06 -4.33 -8.76
N PRO A 11 -8.78 -3.70 -7.61
CA PRO A 11 -8.35 -4.41 -6.40
C PRO A 11 -9.46 -5.30 -5.85
N VAL A 12 -9.10 -6.52 -5.42
CA VAL A 12 -10.01 -7.47 -4.75
C VAL A 12 -9.90 -7.38 -3.23
N LEU A 13 -10.93 -7.85 -2.52
CA LEU A 13 -10.99 -7.78 -1.06
C LEU A 13 -9.79 -8.46 -0.37
N SER A 14 -9.24 -9.51 -0.98
CA SER A 14 -8.02 -10.18 -0.51
C SER A 14 -6.77 -9.29 -0.61
N ASP A 15 -6.69 -8.40 -1.61
CA ASP A 15 -5.58 -7.46 -1.77
C ASP A 15 -5.62 -6.35 -0.70
N VAL A 16 -6.81 -6.02 -0.19
CA VAL A 16 -6.98 -4.98 0.84
C VAL A 16 -6.62 -5.48 2.25
N VAL A 17 -6.74 -6.79 2.46
CA VAL A 17 -6.39 -7.44 3.73
C VAL A 17 -4.88 -7.66 3.87
N ILE A 18 -4.17 -7.81 2.75
CA ILE A 18 -2.74 -8.05 2.72
C ILE A 18 -2.00 -6.72 2.76
N ALA A 19 -1.12 -6.53 3.74
CA ALA A 19 -0.19 -5.41 3.76
C ALA A 19 0.86 -5.58 2.66
N LYS A 20 0.59 -5.07 1.46
CA LYS A 20 1.61 -4.92 0.41
C LYS A 20 2.56 -3.78 0.80
N ASN A 21 3.80 -3.82 0.33
CA ASN A 21 4.79 -2.79 0.65
C ASN A 21 4.46 -1.51 -0.15
N TYR A 22 3.79 -0.54 0.47
CA TYR A 22 3.27 0.66 -0.19
C TYR A 22 4.30 1.80 -0.34
N LEU A 23 5.59 1.52 -0.18
CA LEU A 23 6.65 2.52 -0.33
C LEU A 23 6.78 2.92 -1.80
N SER A 24 6.63 4.22 -2.08
CA SER A 24 6.98 4.81 -3.37
C SER A 24 8.46 4.57 -3.70
N GLU A 25 8.85 4.74 -4.96
CA GLU A 25 10.26 4.58 -5.38
C GLU A 25 11.22 5.47 -4.58
N ASN A 26 10.79 6.69 -4.26
CA ASN A 26 11.57 7.60 -3.41
C ASN A 26 11.71 7.04 -1.98
N GLU A 27 10.64 6.52 -1.40
CA GLU A 27 10.67 5.93 -0.05
C GLU A 27 11.48 4.63 -0.02
N LEU A 28 11.41 3.80 -1.06
CA LEU A 28 12.26 2.61 -1.23
C LEU A 28 13.74 3.00 -1.34
N LYS A 29 14.06 4.07 -2.07
CA LYS A 29 15.42 4.57 -2.17
C LYS A 29 15.94 5.05 -0.81
N VAL A 30 15.11 5.73 -0.03
CA VAL A 30 15.43 6.13 1.34
C VAL A 30 15.66 4.90 2.23
N LEU A 31 14.79 3.89 2.16
CA LEU A 31 14.93 2.65 2.91
C LEU A 31 16.24 1.92 2.55
N ASN A 32 16.54 1.78 1.26
CA ASN A 32 17.77 1.13 0.81
C ASN A 32 19.01 1.87 1.33
N ASN A 33 19.03 3.21 1.25
CA ASN A 33 20.14 4.00 1.76
C ASN A 33 20.29 3.87 3.29
N LEU A 34 19.18 3.80 4.02
CA LEU A 34 19.18 3.57 5.47
C LEU A 34 19.79 2.21 5.82
N VAL A 35 19.37 1.16 5.12
CA VAL A 35 19.87 -0.21 5.32
C VAL A 35 21.36 -0.30 5.00
N SER A 36 21.81 0.28 3.88
CA SER A 36 23.24 0.33 3.54
C SER A 36 24.05 1.07 4.60
N GLY A 37 23.62 2.26 5.01
CA GLY A 37 24.33 3.02 6.04
C GLY A 37 24.41 2.31 7.40
N TYR A 38 23.40 1.50 7.72
CA TYR A 38 23.44 0.65 8.92
C TYR A 38 24.49 -0.47 8.82
N PHE A 39 24.62 -1.11 7.66
CA PHE A 39 25.66 -2.12 7.43
C PHE A 39 27.07 -1.52 7.45
N ASP A 40 27.27 -0.36 6.82
CA ASP A 40 28.56 0.35 6.85
C ASP A 40 28.98 0.68 8.28
N PHE A 41 28.03 1.09 9.12
CA PHE A 41 28.29 1.30 10.54
C PHE A 41 28.72 0.00 11.25
N ALA A 42 27.99 -1.10 11.03
CA ALA A 42 28.34 -2.38 11.63
C ALA A 42 29.73 -2.86 11.20
N GLU A 43 30.11 -2.62 9.93
CA GLU A 43 31.44 -2.93 9.41
C GLU A 43 32.52 -2.09 10.09
N ILE A 44 32.31 -0.78 10.28
CA ILE A 44 33.26 0.08 11.02
C ILE A 44 33.47 -0.42 12.46
N GLN A 45 32.41 -0.84 13.13
CA GLN A 45 32.50 -1.36 14.51
C GLN A 45 33.26 -2.69 14.56
N ALA A 46 33.06 -3.56 13.56
CA ALA A 46 33.80 -4.81 13.40
C ALA A 46 35.29 -4.56 13.14
N ILE A 47 35.64 -3.64 12.22
CA ILE A 47 37.03 -3.27 11.92
C ILE A 47 37.74 -2.72 13.16
N ARG A 48 37.03 -1.93 13.98
CA ARG A 48 37.53 -1.37 15.23
C ARG A 48 37.62 -2.40 16.37
N HIS A 49 37.23 -3.65 16.11
CA HIS A 49 37.18 -4.72 17.11
C HIS A 49 36.36 -4.34 18.34
N ASN A 50 35.33 -3.49 18.14
CA ASN A 50 34.48 -3.06 19.22
C ASN A 50 33.30 -4.05 19.33
N PRO A 51 33.22 -4.86 20.39
CA PRO A 51 32.15 -5.83 20.54
C PRO A 51 30.81 -5.10 20.71
N MET A 52 29.80 -5.52 19.94
CA MET A 52 28.43 -5.02 20.05
C MET A 52 27.47 -6.17 20.33
N ASN A 53 26.53 -5.96 21.26
CA ASN A 53 25.43 -6.87 21.49
C ASN A 53 24.20 -6.47 20.64
N MET A 54 23.25 -7.40 20.47
CA MET A 54 22.00 -7.11 19.73
C MET A 54 21.23 -5.91 20.29
N GLU A 55 21.30 -5.64 21.60
CA GLU A 55 20.68 -4.46 22.19
C GLU A 55 21.31 -3.15 21.72
N ASP A 56 22.63 -3.14 21.51
CA ASP A 56 23.38 -1.95 21.09
C ASP A 56 23.08 -1.62 19.62
N TYR A 57 22.90 -2.66 18.80
CA TYR A 57 22.44 -2.56 17.42
C TYR A 57 21.07 -1.90 17.31
N ILE A 58 20.11 -2.29 18.15
CA ILE A 58 18.76 -1.68 18.18
C ILE A 58 18.85 -0.21 18.58
N LYS A 59 19.58 0.12 19.65
CA LYS A 59 19.76 1.52 20.09
C LYS A 59 20.37 2.39 19.01
N HIS A 60 21.34 1.86 18.26
CA HIS A 60 21.96 2.61 17.19
C HIS A 60 21.01 2.83 16.00
N LEU A 61 20.24 1.81 15.63
CA LEU A 61 19.20 1.95 14.62
C LEU A 61 18.18 3.02 15.00
N ASP A 62 17.72 3.02 16.25
CA ASP A 62 16.81 4.05 16.79
C ASP A 62 17.44 5.44 16.71
N MET A 63 18.75 5.57 16.97
CA MET A 63 19.46 6.84 16.86
C MET A 63 19.55 7.34 15.41
N ILE A 64 19.82 6.45 14.45
CA ILE A 64 19.81 6.80 13.02
C ILE A 64 18.41 7.27 12.61
N LEU A 65 17.36 6.52 12.97
CA LEU A 65 15.97 6.88 12.67
C LEU A 65 15.56 8.23 13.30
N SER A 66 16.02 8.49 14.53
CA SER A 66 15.80 9.78 15.20
C SER A 66 16.50 10.93 14.46
N SER A 67 17.70 10.69 13.94
CA SER A 67 18.49 11.70 13.23
C SER A 67 17.91 12.06 11.86
N THR A 68 17.23 11.12 11.19
CA THR A 68 16.53 11.34 9.91
C THR A 68 15.18 12.05 10.09
N ARG A 69 14.82 12.47 11.32
CA ARG A 69 13.52 13.05 11.72
C ARG A 69 12.32 12.14 11.50
N GLU A 70 12.56 10.85 11.30
CA GLU A 70 11.49 9.87 11.19
C GLU A 70 10.92 9.57 12.57
N LYS A 71 9.60 9.38 12.65
CA LYS A 71 8.95 9.08 13.93
C LYS A 71 9.24 7.63 14.31
N LEU A 72 10.01 7.45 15.37
CA LEU A 72 10.13 6.15 16.03
C LEU A 72 8.78 5.67 16.55
N LEU A 73 8.43 4.45 16.18
CA LEU A 73 7.29 3.73 16.73
C LEU A 73 7.65 3.27 18.15
N THR A 74 7.20 4.00 19.16
CA THR A 74 7.47 3.71 20.58
C THR A 74 6.67 2.52 21.13
N GLY A 75 5.94 1.79 20.29
CA GLY A 75 5.19 0.60 20.69
C GLY A 75 4.38 0.01 19.54
N ALA A 76 3.69 -1.11 19.83
CA ALA A 76 2.89 -1.87 18.86
C ALA A 76 1.58 -1.17 18.40
N GLY A 77 1.40 0.11 18.73
CA GLY A 77 0.14 0.84 18.50
C GLY A 77 -0.99 0.39 19.43
N LYS A 78 -2.18 0.96 19.23
CA LYS A 78 -3.40 0.66 20.03
C LYS A 78 -4.46 -0.15 19.25
N ILE A 79 -4.20 -0.43 17.99
CA ILE A 79 -5.19 -1.01 17.06
C ILE A 79 -4.88 -2.49 16.92
N SER A 80 -5.85 -3.34 17.29
CA SER A 80 -5.76 -4.78 17.05
C SER A 80 -5.89 -5.10 15.57
N HIS A 81 -5.35 -6.26 15.17
CA HIS A 81 -5.45 -6.76 13.81
C HIS A 81 -6.91 -6.79 13.32
N ASP A 82 -7.83 -7.30 14.14
CA ASP A 82 -9.26 -7.39 13.79
C ASP A 82 -9.87 -6.01 13.49
N LYS A 83 -9.56 -5.00 14.31
CA LYS A 83 -10.03 -3.62 14.07
C LYS A 83 -9.45 -3.03 12.80
N ALA A 84 -8.20 -3.34 12.47
CA ALA A 84 -7.59 -2.93 11.20
C ALA A 84 -8.29 -3.60 10.01
N LEU A 85 -8.59 -4.90 10.10
CA LEU A 85 -9.31 -5.64 9.06
C LEU A 85 -10.73 -5.10 8.84
N GLU A 86 -11.48 -4.81 9.90
CA GLU A 86 -12.82 -4.24 9.78
C GLU A 86 -12.80 -2.88 9.08
N LYS A 87 -11.85 -2.02 9.46
CA LYS A 87 -11.67 -0.71 8.82
C LYS A 87 -11.31 -0.87 7.33
N ALA A 88 -10.39 -1.77 7.01
CA ALA A 88 -9.97 -2.02 5.63
C ALA A 88 -11.14 -2.51 4.75
N LYS A 89 -11.96 -3.45 5.27
CA LYS A 89 -13.18 -3.91 4.60
C LYS A 89 -14.21 -2.79 4.43
N ALA A 90 -14.37 -1.92 5.43
CA ALA A 90 -15.30 -0.80 5.36
C ALA A 90 -14.89 0.23 4.28
N GLU A 91 -13.60 0.56 4.19
CA GLU A 91 -13.08 1.44 3.14
C GLU A 91 -13.20 0.81 1.75
N TYR A 92 -12.96 -0.50 1.63
CA TYR A 92 -13.16 -1.21 0.36
C TYR A 92 -14.61 -1.17 -0.13
N LYS A 93 -15.59 -1.29 0.78
CA LYS A 93 -17.01 -1.12 0.42
C LYS A 93 -17.30 0.28 -0.12
N LYS A 94 -16.73 1.33 0.50
CA LYS A 94 -16.88 2.71 -0.01
C LYS A 94 -16.23 2.89 -1.37
N TYR A 95 -15.09 2.24 -1.62
CA TYR A 95 -14.42 2.23 -2.90
C TYR A 95 -15.27 1.57 -4.00
N GLN A 96 -15.82 0.38 -3.75
CA GLN A 96 -16.70 -0.31 -4.69
C GLN A 96 -17.90 0.53 -5.14
N VAL A 97 -18.53 1.26 -4.22
CA VAL A 97 -19.67 2.12 -4.56
C VAL A 97 -19.28 3.28 -5.50
N LYS A 98 -18.03 3.75 -5.42
CA LYS A 98 -17.54 4.86 -6.25
C LYS A 98 -16.95 4.39 -7.58
N THR A 99 -16.37 3.19 -7.61
CA THR A 99 -15.70 2.63 -8.77
C THR A 99 -16.62 1.67 -9.50
N ILE A 100 -17.28 2.16 -10.55
CA ILE A 100 -18.08 1.32 -11.44
C ILE A 100 -17.13 0.38 -12.19
N SER A 101 -17.43 -0.91 -12.17
CA SER A 101 -16.63 -1.91 -12.89
C SER A 101 -16.69 -1.66 -14.40
N PRO A 102 -15.60 -1.91 -15.17
CA PRO A 102 -15.63 -1.81 -16.64
C PRO A 102 -16.79 -2.58 -17.27
N VAL A 103 -17.14 -3.75 -16.71
CA VAL A 103 -18.27 -4.58 -17.16
C VAL A 103 -19.62 -3.87 -16.92
N GLU A 104 -19.78 -3.20 -15.78
CA GLU A 104 -21.00 -2.45 -15.47
C GLU A 104 -21.13 -1.21 -16.36
N GLN A 105 -20.01 -0.56 -16.71
CA GLN A 105 -20.02 0.54 -17.68
C GLN A 105 -20.45 0.05 -19.06
N GLU A 106 -19.91 -1.07 -19.52
CA GLU A 106 -20.24 -1.66 -20.81
C GLU A 106 -21.72 -2.11 -20.86
N TYR A 107 -22.23 -2.71 -19.77
CA TYR A 107 -23.64 -3.03 -19.62
C TYR A 107 -24.55 -1.79 -19.67
N LEU A 108 -24.19 -0.71 -18.97
CA LEU A 108 -24.95 0.55 -19.03
C LEU A 108 -24.93 1.19 -20.42
N ASN A 109 -23.82 1.06 -21.15
CA ASN A 109 -23.70 1.56 -22.52
C ASN A 109 -24.57 0.76 -23.48
N THR A 110 -24.57 -0.57 -23.39
CA THR A 110 -25.45 -1.43 -24.22
C THR A 110 -26.93 -1.15 -23.96
N ILE A 111 -27.37 -0.99 -22.71
CA ILE A 111 -28.75 -0.58 -22.40
C ILE A 111 -29.08 0.77 -23.03
N LYS A 112 -28.17 1.74 -22.94
CA LYS A 112 -28.38 3.08 -23.55
C LYS A 112 -28.52 2.98 -25.07
N GLU A 113 -27.70 2.17 -25.72
CA GLU A 113 -27.77 1.96 -27.17
C GLU A 113 -29.09 1.31 -27.57
N ILE A 114 -29.48 0.22 -26.91
CA ILE A 114 -30.77 -0.45 -27.12
C ILE A 114 -31.94 0.53 -26.93
N SER A 115 -31.90 1.35 -25.87
CA SER A 115 -32.96 2.35 -25.62
C SER A 115 -33.03 3.44 -26.70
N LYS A 116 -31.90 3.78 -27.35
CA LYS A 116 -31.86 4.72 -28.47
C LYS A 116 -32.43 4.10 -29.74
N GLU A 117 -32.18 2.81 -29.97
CA GLU A 117 -32.72 2.09 -31.13
C GLU A 117 -34.25 1.96 -31.02
N ILE A 118 -34.77 1.55 -29.87
CA ILE A 118 -36.21 1.46 -29.61
C ILE A 118 -36.90 2.81 -29.83
N LYS A 119 -36.32 3.91 -29.31
CA LYS A 119 -36.85 5.27 -29.54
C LYS A 119 -36.79 5.70 -31.01
N LYS A 120 -35.83 5.21 -31.80
CA LYS A 120 -35.79 5.49 -33.25
C LYS A 120 -36.88 4.71 -33.98
N GLU A 121 -37.13 3.46 -33.60
CA GLU A 121 -38.21 2.65 -34.18
C GLU A 121 -39.60 3.21 -33.84
N GLU A 122 -39.81 3.71 -32.61
CA GLU A 122 -41.07 4.37 -32.22
C GLU A 122 -41.33 5.70 -32.93
N ASN A 123 -40.29 6.41 -33.39
CA ASN A 123 -40.44 7.66 -34.15
C ASN A 123 -40.55 7.46 -35.67
N ASN A 124 -40.31 6.24 -36.16
CA ASN A 124 -40.37 5.87 -37.58
C ASN A 124 -41.66 5.11 -37.95
N ASN A 125 -42.55 4.87 -36.96
CA ASN A 125 -43.93 4.38 -37.14
C ASN A 125 -44.92 5.51 -36.82
#